data_AF-A0A197SH64-F1
#
_entry.id   AF-A0A197SH64-F1
#
_cell.length_a   1.000
_cell.length_b   1.000
_cell.length_c   1.000
_cell.angle_alpha   90.00
_cell.angle_beta   90.00
_cell.angle_gamma   90.00
#
_symmetry.space_group_name_H-M   'P 1'
#
loop_
_entity.id
_entity.type
_entity.pdbx_description
1 polymer ?
#
loop_
_entity_poly.entity_id
_entity_poly.type
_entity_poly.pdbx_seq_one_letter_code
_entity_poly.pdbx_strand_id
1 'polypeptide(L)'
;MLPESRILDEILSCDLPTDGNLFAELSASVRWEDVGKGRRGATLTRIDEAGGVPLVRTTTRYGNPTQCFRPVHERLARQIQERAALPVEFNNALIESYTNAYTTMGSHSDQALDLANESSIAIFSCYQHPESSPPRKLVFESKGSDGEKFEIPLAHNSVVVFSVGSNQRLRHKIVLAMPGQAANNQWLGVTFRTSKTFVRFHDGHAHLPQGARLMSADDEQRREFYQLRRRENKETDFIYPVLTYTISESDLMPPVRP
;
A
#
# COMPACT_ATOMS: atom_id res chain seq x y z
N MET A 1 -18.78 -3.87 31.89
CA MET A 1 -17.68 -3.51 30.99
C MET A 1 -17.94 -4.20 29.66
N LEU A 2 -18.02 -3.45 28.57
CA LEU A 2 -18.03 -4.06 27.24
C LEU A 2 -16.63 -4.64 26.97
N PRO A 3 -16.50 -5.81 26.33
CA PRO A 3 -15.19 -6.28 25.93
C PRO A 3 -14.58 -5.24 24.99
N GLU A 4 -13.36 -4.81 25.27
CA GLU A 4 -12.57 -4.02 24.33
C GLU A 4 -12.50 -4.76 22.99
N SER A 5 -12.56 -4.00 21.89
CA SER A 5 -12.63 -4.53 20.54
C SER A 5 -11.48 -5.51 20.24
N ARG A 6 -11.81 -6.77 19.95
CA ARG A 6 -10.82 -7.79 19.51
C ARG A 6 -10.10 -7.40 18.22
N ILE A 7 -10.62 -6.43 17.47
CA ILE A 7 -10.02 -5.99 16.20
C ILE A 7 -8.83 -5.06 16.45
N LEU A 8 -8.86 -4.24 17.50
CA LEU A 8 -7.73 -3.38 17.86
C LEU A 8 -6.48 -4.21 18.19
N ASP A 9 -6.65 -5.38 18.80
CA ASP A 9 -5.56 -6.31 19.12
C ASP A 9 -4.83 -6.85 17.87
N GLU A 10 -5.47 -6.79 16.70
CA GLU A 10 -4.88 -7.22 15.44
C GLU A 10 -4.06 -6.13 14.73
N ILE A 11 -4.09 -4.90 15.26
CA ILE A 11 -3.44 -3.73 14.65
C ILE A 11 -2.42 -3.15 15.60
N LEU A 12 -1.16 -3.16 15.17
CA LEU A 12 -0.09 -2.48 15.85
C LEU A 12 -0.01 -1.03 15.35
N SER A 13 0.00 -0.07 16.28
CA SER A 13 0.36 1.32 15.99
C SER A 13 1.52 1.73 16.88
N CYS A 14 2.56 2.30 16.28
CA CYS A 14 3.72 2.76 17.02
C CYS A 14 4.41 3.94 16.34
N ASP A 15 5.10 4.73 17.16
CA ASP A 15 6.04 5.74 16.66
C ASP A 15 7.33 5.06 16.21
N LEU A 16 7.87 5.58 15.10
CA LEU A 16 9.15 5.20 14.55
C LEU A 16 10.13 6.36 14.80
N PRO A 17 11.03 6.24 15.79
CA PRO A 17 12.06 7.25 16.02
C PRO A 17 12.99 7.29 14.81
N THR A 18 13.04 8.44 14.15
CA THR A 18 13.85 8.61 12.95
C THR A 18 14.64 9.90 13.05
N ASP A 19 15.93 9.83 12.74
CA ASP A 19 16.77 11.02 12.64
C ASP A 19 16.56 11.70 11.28
N GLY A 20 16.54 13.04 11.29
CA GLY A 20 16.48 13.86 10.08
C GLY A 20 15.08 14.01 9.46
N ASN A 21 15.04 14.58 8.26
CA ASN A 21 13.79 14.93 7.56
C ASN A 21 13.40 13.82 6.57
N LEU A 22 12.78 12.74 7.08
CA LEU A 22 12.33 11.62 6.24
C LEU A 22 11.32 12.04 5.17
N PHE A 23 10.47 13.04 5.44
CA PHE A 23 9.55 13.55 4.43
C PHE A 23 10.31 14.04 3.19
N ALA A 24 11.35 14.86 3.39
CA ALA A 24 12.16 15.38 2.29
C ALA A 24 12.93 14.26 1.56
N GLU A 25 13.55 13.34 2.31
CA GLU A 25 14.33 12.24 1.73
C GLU A 25 13.44 11.29 0.90
N LEU A 26 12.31 10.84 1.44
CA LEU A 26 11.35 9.99 0.74
C LEU A 26 10.74 10.72 -0.46
N SER A 27 10.38 11.99 -0.31
CA SER A 27 9.78 12.79 -1.39
C SER A 27 10.71 12.99 -2.57
N ALA A 28 12.01 13.18 -2.30
CA ALA A 28 13.05 13.31 -3.34
C ALA A 28 13.52 11.96 -3.90
N SER A 29 13.12 10.85 -3.28
CA SER A 29 13.64 9.52 -3.63
C SER A 29 12.94 8.89 -4.84
N VAL A 30 11.79 9.43 -5.27
CA VAL A 30 10.92 8.83 -6.28
C VAL A 30 10.51 9.81 -7.38
N ARG A 31 10.21 9.26 -8.55
CA ARG A 31 9.52 9.97 -9.63
C ARG A 31 8.02 9.85 -9.43
N TRP A 32 7.38 10.98 -9.16
CA TRP A 32 5.96 11.02 -8.86
C TRP A 32 5.09 10.94 -10.12
N GLU A 33 3.99 10.20 -10.02
CA GLU A 33 2.90 10.19 -10.99
C GLU A 33 1.66 10.86 -10.38
N ASP A 34 1.02 11.77 -11.12
CA ASP A 34 -0.27 12.33 -10.73
C ASP A 34 -1.38 11.29 -10.96
N VAL A 35 -1.94 10.76 -9.87
CA VAL A 35 -2.97 9.69 -9.92
C VAL A 35 -4.35 10.17 -9.48
N GLY A 36 -4.52 11.49 -9.36
CA GLY A 36 -5.79 12.13 -9.05
C GLY A 36 -5.62 13.50 -8.41
N LYS A 37 -6.75 14.16 -8.14
CA LYS A 37 -6.76 15.50 -7.55
C LYS A 37 -6.08 15.50 -6.17
N GLY A 38 -4.95 16.20 -6.07
CA GLY A 38 -4.20 16.34 -4.83
C GLY A 38 -3.51 15.06 -4.36
N ARG A 39 -3.36 14.06 -5.25
CA ARG A 39 -2.78 12.76 -4.96
C ARG A 39 -1.70 12.42 -5.99
N ARG A 40 -0.49 12.21 -5.50
CA ARG A 40 0.63 11.65 -6.27
C ARG A 40 1.01 10.28 -5.72
N GLY A 41 1.52 9.40 -6.56
CA GLY A 41 2.03 8.10 -6.12
C GLY A 41 3.13 7.55 -6.99
N ALA A 42 3.82 6.54 -6.47
CA ALA A 42 4.76 5.70 -7.21
C ALA A 42 4.77 4.29 -6.61
N THR A 43 4.92 3.28 -7.47
CA THR A 43 5.13 1.89 -7.05
C THR A 43 6.62 1.63 -6.89
N LEU A 44 6.98 0.92 -5.82
CA LEU A 44 8.35 0.62 -5.43
C LEU A 44 8.54 -0.89 -5.27
N THR A 45 9.72 -1.40 -5.62
CA THR A 45 10.03 -2.83 -5.51
C THR A 45 11.47 -3.12 -5.13
N ARG A 46 11.69 -4.21 -4.41
CA ARG A 46 13.01 -4.81 -4.18
C ARG A 46 13.13 -6.04 -5.06
N ILE A 47 13.94 -5.94 -6.11
CA ILE A 47 14.24 -7.05 -7.02
C ILE A 47 14.98 -8.15 -6.23
N ASP A 48 14.58 -9.40 -6.43
CA ASP A 48 15.27 -10.53 -5.80
C ASP A 48 16.63 -10.84 -6.44
N GLU A 49 17.41 -11.70 -5.81
CA GLU A 49 18.75 -12.09 -6.30
C GLU A 49 18.73 -12.79 -7.67
N ALA A 50 17.60 -13.42 -8.03
CA ALA A 50 17.39 -14.08 -9.31
C ALA A 50 16.80 -13.14 -10.39
N GLY A 51 16.72 -11.83 -10.11
CA GLY A 51 16.15 -10.83 -11.02
C GLY A 51 14.63 -10.84 -11.11
N GLY A 52 13.94 -11.56 -10.22
CA GLY A 52 12.49 -11.55 -10.08
C GLY A 52 12.00 -10.23 -9.49
N VAL A 53 10.95 -9.69 -10.09
CA VAL A 53 10.35 -8.41 -9.70
C VAL A 53 9.03 -8.70 -8.98
N PRO A 54 8.91 -8.36 -7.68
CA PRO A 54 7.65 -8.42 -6.94
C PRO A 54 6.52 -7.68 -7.65
N LEU A 55 5.44 -8.39 -7.97
CA LEU A 55 4.22 -7.86 -8.55
C LEU A 55 3.21 -7.59 -7.44
N VAL A 56 2.57 -6.42 -7.43
CA VAL A 56 1.37 -6.17 -6.61
C VAL A 56 0.35 -5.43 -7.45
N ARG A 57 -0.62 -6.17 -8.01
CA ARG A 57 -1.67 -5.59 -8.83
C ARG A 57 -2.66 -4.81 -7.98
N THR A 58 -3.00 -3.61 -8.44
CA THR A 58 -3.96 -2.73 -7.76
C THR A 58 -5.00 -2.19 -8.74
N THR A 59 -6.06 -1.57 -8.22
CA THR A 59 -7.04 -0.86 -9.05
C THR A 59 -6.61 0.54 -9.50
N THR A 60 -5.58 1.11 -8.86
CA THR A 60 -4.97 2.35 -9.36
C THR A 60 -4.12 1.99 -10.57
N ARG A 61 -4.35 2.67 -11.68
CA ARG A 61 -3.60 2.46 -12.91
C ARG A 61 -2.38 3.37 -12.88
N TYR A 62 -1.19 2.79 -12.79
CA TYR A 62 0.07 3.52 -12.91
C TYR A 62 0.60 3.34 -14.35
N GLY A 63 0.98 4.45 -14.97
CA GLY A 63 1.60 4.48 -16.29
C GLY A 63 3.12 4.39 -16.23
N ASN A 64 3.74 4.86 -15.14
CA ASN A 64 5.19 4.83 -15.00
C ASN A 64 5.71 3.47 -14.51
N PRO A 65 6.90 3.03 -14.94
CA PRO A 65 7.51 1.80 -14.42
C PRO A 65 7.67 1.82 -12.90
N THR A 66 7.54 0.65 -12.28
CA THR A 66 7.85 0.48 -10.87
C THR A 66 9.32 0.86 -10.60
N GLN A 67 9.58 1.55 -9.50
CA GLN A 67 10.92 2.04 -9.18
C GLN A 67 11.60 1.12 -8.17
N CYS A 68 12.91 0.90 -8.33
CA CYS A 68 13.67 0.11 -7.37
C CYS A 68 13.70 0.79 -6.01
N PHE A 69 13.71 -0.01 -4.95
CA PHE A 69 14.04 0.46 -3.62
C PHE A 69 15.39 1.20 -3.63
N ARG A 70 15.46 2.22 -2.79
CA ARG A 70 16.65 3.04 -2.54
C ARG A 70 17.04 2.84 -1.08
N PRO A 71 18.26 3.26 -0.66
CA PRO A 71 18.69 3.10 0.72
C PRO A 71 17.71 3.66 1.76
N VAL A 72 16.98 4.74 1.45
CA VAL A 72 15.93 5.28 2.33
C VAL A 72 14.75 4.31 2.51
N HIS A 73 14.32 3.64 1.43
CA HIS A 73 13.22 2.67 1.44
C HIS A 73 13.60 1.41 2.22
N GLU A 74 14.82 0.90 1.98
CA GLU A 74 15.34 -0.29 2.65
C GLU A 74 15.53 -0.05 4.15
N ARG A 75 16.11 1.10 4.50
CA ARG A 75 16.29 1.50 5.90
C ARG A 75 14.95 1.62 6.61
N LEU A 76 13.97 2.28 6.01
CA LEU A 76 12.63 2.43 6.56
C LEU A 76 11.92 1.07 6.72
N ALA A 77 11.97 0.21 5.70
CA ALA A 77 11.40 -1.13 5.75
C ALA A 77 11.99 -1.95 6.91
N ARG A 78 13.32 -1.93 7.07
CA ARG A 78 14.02 -2.63 8.15
C ARG A 78 13.64 -2.10 9.53
N GLN A 79 13.62 -0.77 9.70
CA GLN A 79 13.24 -0.16 10.98
C GLN A 79 11.81 -0.54 11.38
N ILE A 80 10.88 -0.58 10.43
CA ILE A 80 9.51 -1.02 10.66
C ILE A 80 9.48 -2.49 11.08
N GLN A 81 10.21 -3.36 10.38
CA GLN A 81 10.27 -4.80 10.70
C GLN A 81 10.81 -5.05 12.10
N GLU A 82 11.92 -4.40 12.47
CA GLU A 82 12.51 -4.50 13.80
C GLU A 82 11.54 -3.99 14.87
N ARG A 83 10.91 -2.83 14.64
CA ARG A 83 9.98 -2.21 15.59
C ARG A 83 8.71 -3.02 15.81
N ALA A 84 8.20 -3.65 14.76
CA ALA A 84 6.98 -4.46 14.78
C ALA A 84 7.23 -5.97 14.91
N ALA A 85 8.49 -6.39 15.12
CA ALA A 85 8.91 -7.79 15.21
C ALA A 85 8.37 -8.67 14.05
N LEU A 86 8.42 -8.15 12.82
CA LEU A 86 7.84 -8.81 11.66
C LEU A 86 8.76 -9.93 11.15
N PRO A 87 8.23 -11.16 10.95
CA PRO A 87 9.04 -12.29 10.52
C PRO A 87 9.36 -12.30 9.03
N VAL A 88 8.62 -11.54 8.22
CA VAL A 88 8.71 -11.56 6.76
C VAL A 88 9.16 -10.21 6.23
N GLU A 89 10.11 -10.24 5.29
CA GLU A 89 10.65 -9.02 4.73
C GLU A 89 9.75 -8.39 3.64
N PHE A 90 9.63 -7.07 3.64
CA PHE A 90 8.94 -6.31 2.61
C PHE A 90 9.76 -6.29 1.31
N ASN A 91 9.08 -6.55 0.20
CA ASN A 91 9.68 -6.52 -1.14
C ASN A 91 8.93 -5.61 -2.11
N ASN A 92 7.81 -5.02 -1.68
CA ASN A 92 7.01 -4.08 -2.45
C ASN A 92 6.59 -2.91 -1.56
N ALA A 93 6.47 -1.72 -2.13
CA ALA A 93 5.82 -0.61 -1.46
C ALA A 93 5.04 0.27 -2.45
N LEU A 94 4.01 0.94 -1.93
CA LEU A 94 3.32 2.04 -2.58
C LEU A 94 3.61 3.31 -1.78
N ILE A 95 4.29 4.28 -2.40
CA ILE A 95 4.51 5.59 -1.80
C ILE A 95 3.52 6.59 -2.38
N GLU A 96 2.94 7.41 -1.52
CA GLU A 96 1.91 8.37 -1.89
C GLU A 96 2.10 9.72 -1.19
N SER A 97 1.74 10.79 -1.87
CA SER A 97 1.75 12.15 -1.32
C SER A 97 0.38 12.79 -1.54
N TYR A 98 -0.26 13.22 -0.45
CA TYR A 98 -1.58 13.84 -0.46
C TYR A 98 -1.50 15.31 -0.01
N THR A 99 -2.08 16.19 -0.81
CA THR A 99 -2.38 17.57 -0.39
C THR A 99 -3.73 17.60 0.33
N ASN A 100 -4.08 18.73 0.96
CA ASN A 100 -5.38 18.88 1.61
C ASN A 100 -6.56 18.89 0.63
N ALA A 101 -6.31 18.96 -0.69
CA ALA A 101 -7.35 18.77 -1.71
C ALA A 101 -7.85 17.32 -1.77
N TYR A 102 -7.06 16.35 -1.30
CA TYR A 102 -7.43 14.95 -1.19
C TYR A 102 -7.90 14.65 0.24
N THR A 103 -9.22 14.71 0.45
CA THR A 103 -9.82 14.68 1.80
C THR A 103 -10.20 13.28 2.26
N THR A 104 -10.47 12.35 1.34
CA THR A 104 -10.88 10.99 1.67
C THR A 104 -10.65 10.04 0.50
N MET A 105 -10.60 8.74 0.82
CA MET A 105 -10.61 7.65 -0.15
C MET A 105 -11.76 6.68 0.12
N GLY A 106 -12.08 5.83 -0.86
CA GLY A 106 -13.05 4.76 -0.68
C GLY A 106 -12.59 3.75 0.37
N SER A 107 -13.52 3.24 1.19
CA SER A 107 -13.26 2.15 2.13
C SER A 107 -12.91 0.87 1.35
N HIS A 108 -11.75 0.29 1.62
CA HIS A 108 -11.21 -0.86 0.89
C HIS A 108 -10.26 -1.70 1.74
N SER A 109 -10.09 -2.97 1.40
CA SER A 109 -8.92 -3.75 1.85
C SER A 109 -7.79 -3.59 0.85
N ASP A 110 -6.52 -3.71 1.19
CA ASP A 110 -5.46 -3.82 0.18
C ASP A 110 -5.69 -5.09 -0.66
N GLN A 111 -5.39 -5.02 -1.96
CA GLN A 111 -5.64 -6.14 -2.86
C GLN A 111 -4.67 -7.30 -2.58
N ALA A 112 -5.19 -8.43 -2.12
CA ALA A 112 -4.43 -9.58 -1.62
C ALA A 112 -3.99 -10.57 -2.70
N LEU A 113 -4.40 -10.37 -3.95
CA LEU A 113 -4.11 -11.23 -5.12
C LEU A 113 -2.64 -11.69 -5.15
N ASP A 114 -1.72 -10.76 -4.99
CA ASP A 114 -0.28 -11.03 -5.06
C ASP A 114 0.41 -11.02 -3.69
N LEU A 115 -0.31 -10.83 -2.58
CA LEU A 115 0.30 -10.74 -1.25
C LEU A 115 0.58 -12.12 -0.66
N ALA A 116 1.71 -12.24 0.03
CA ALA A 116 2.04 -13.43 0.81
C ALA A 116 1.09 -13.58 2.00
N ASN A 117 0.49 -14.76 2.17
CA ASN A 117 -0.62 -14.98 3.11
C ASN A 117 -0.23 -14.66 4.57
N GLU A 118 0.93 -15.13 5.02
CA GLU A 118 1.43 -14.94 6.39
C GLU A 118 2.33 -13.69 6.51
N SER A 119 2.05 -12.66 5.71
CA SER A 119 2.78 -11.40 5.74
C SER A 119 1.92 -10.25 6.31
N SER A 120 2.55 -9.09 6.43
CA SER A 120 1.92 -7.88 6.97
C SER A 120 1.87 -6.77 5.92
N ILE A 121 0.94 -5.85 6.14
CA ILE A 121 0.88 -4.55 5.49
C ILE A 121 1.28 -3.53 6.55
N ALA A 122 2.23 -2.65 6.21
CA ALA A 122 2.67 -1.57 7.10
C ALA A 122 2.53 -0.22 6.41
N ILE A 123 1.83 0.71 7.05
CA ILE A 123 1.61 2.07 6.56
C ILE A 123 2.44 3.00 7.43
N PHE A 124 3.53 3.51 6.86
CA PHE A 124 4.28 4.63 7.44
C PHE A 124 3.62 5.96 7.07
N SER A 125 3.68 6.94 7.97
CA SER A 125 3.12 8.28 7.81
C SER A 125 4.12 9.35 8.23
N CYS A 126 4.31 10.37 7.39
CA CYS A 126 5.00 11.60 7.77
C CYS A 126 4.43 12.85 7.08
N TYR A 127 4.91 14.02 7.49
CA TYR A 127 4.39 15.33 7.09
C TYR A 127 5.51 16.29 6.75
N GLN A 128 5.23 17.21 5.82
CA GLN A 128 6.15 18.28 5.45
C GLN A 128 6.42 19.25 6.61
N HIS A 129 5.37 19.55 7.38
CA HIS A 129 5.42 20.43 8.57
C HIS A 129 4.90 19.67 9.79
N PRO A 130 5.79 18.96 10.55
CA PRO A 130 5.37 18.10 11.67
C PRO A 130 4.79 18.86 12.86
N GLU A 131 5.13 20.15 13.01
CA GLU A 131 4.66 21.01 14.10
C GLU A 131 3.13 21.25 14.08
N SER A 132 2.49 20.97 12.94
CA SER A 132 1.04 21.06 12.79
C SER A 132 0.37 19.75 13.22
N SER A 133 -0.75 19.83 13.96
CA SER A 133 -1.51 18.64 14.36
C SER A 133 -1.81 17.73 13.15
N PRO A 134 -1.56 16.42 13.24
CA PRO A 134 -1.70 15.51 12.11
C PRO A 134 -3.17 15.44 11.70
N PRO A 135 -3.55 15.97 10.53
CA PRO A 135 -4.95 16.11 10.19
C PRO A 135 -5.54 14.81 9.63
N ARG A 136 -4.74 13.73 9.48
CA ARG A 136 -5.19 12.49 8.85
C ARG A 136 -5.30 11.34 9.84
N LYS A 137 -6.29 10.49 9.60
CA LYS A 137 -6.53 9.27 10.35
C LYS A 137 -6.82 8.12 9.40
N LEU A 138 -6.41 6.93 9.80
CA LEU A 138 -6.77 5.68 9.17
C LEU A 138 -7.98 5.11 9.90
N VAL A 139 -9.10 4.99 9.19
CA VAL A 139 -10.35 4.45 9.73
C VAL A 139 -10.46 3.01 9.30
N PHE A 140 -10.58 2.09 10.26
CA PHE A 140 -10.87 0.68 10.01
C PHE A 140 -12.35 0.37 10.20
N GLU A 141 -12.85 -0.58 9.43
CA GLU A 141 -14.22 -1.07 9.47
C GLU A 141 -14.23 -2.58 9.23
N SER A 142 -14.86 -3.35 10.11
CA SER A 142 -15.03 -4.79 9.90
C SER A 142 -15.92 -5.10 8.68
N LYS A 143 -15.58 -6.17 7.96
CA LYS A 143 -16.46 -6.80 6.98
C LYS A 143 -17.39 -7.74 7.75
N GLY A 144 -18.65 -7.36 7.93
CA GLY A 144 -19.62 -8.17 8.66
C GLY A 144 -20.78 -7.35 9.19
N SER A 145 -21.70 -8.02 9.90
CA SER A 145 -22.97 -7.49 10.38
C SER A 145 -22.80 -6.37 11.42
N ASP A 146 -21.78 -6.48 12.26
CA ASP A 146 -21.63 -5.62 13.44
C ASP A 146 -20.97 -4.27 13.10
N GLY A 147 -20.36 -4.16 11.90
CA GLY A 147 -19.92 -2.89 11.32
C GLY A 147 -18.95 -2.10 12.20
N GLU A 148 -18.25 -2.78 13.11
CA GLU A 148 -17.36 -2.16 14.09
C GLU A 148 -16.31 -1.29 13.40
N LYS A 149 -16.13 -0.08 13.95
CA LYS A 149 -15.26 0.97 13.42
C LYS A 149 -14.40 1.56 14.51
N PHE A 150 -13.15 1.81 14.17
CA PHE A 150 -12.23 2.59 14.99
C PHE A 150 -11.26 3.35 14.09
N GLU A 151 -10.51 4.26 14.70
CA GLU A 151 -9.66 5.20 14.00
C GLU A 151 -8.30 5.24 14.66
N ILE A 152 -7.26 5.27 13.84
CA ILE A 152 -5.87 5.43 14.28
C ILE A 152 -5.35 6.74 13.66
N PRO A 153 -4.89 7.71 14.47
CA PRO A 153 -4.22 8.90 13.94
C PRO A 153 -2.98 8.51 13.14
N LEU A 154 -2.82 9.09 11.96
CA LEU A 154 -1.60 8.92 11.16
C LEU A 154 -0.60 10.00 11.54
N ALA A 155 -0.07 9.96 12.76
CA ALA A 155 0.87 10.95 13.28
C ALA A 155 2.18 11.02 12.46
N HIS A 156 2.96 12.08 12.68
CA HIS A 156 4.27 12.21 12.03
C HIS A 156 5.23 11.11 12.51
N ASN A 157 5.89 10.44 11.57
CA ASN A 157 6.77 9.29 11.78
C ASN A 157 6.10 8.16 12.58
N SER A 158 4.82 7.93 12.32
CA SER A 158 4.08 6.80 12.88
C SER A 158 3.95 5.68 11.86
N VAL A 159 3.73 4.47 12.37
CA VAL A 159 3.51 3.26 11.59
C VAL A 159 2.25 2.57 12.11
N VAL A 160 1.41 2.14 11.18
CA VAL A 160 0.29 1.22 11.46
C VAL A 160 0.55 -0.09 10.72
N VAL A 161 0.54 -1.21 11.43
CA VAL A 161 0.80 -2.55 10.89
C VAL A 161 -0.37 -3.47 11.19
N PHE A 162 -0.79 -4.24 10.18
CA PHE A 162 -1.80 -5.28 10.31
C PHE A 162 -1.48 -6.44 9.37
N SER A 163 -1.94 -7.64 9.71
CA SER A 163 -1.67 -8.84 8.91
C SER A 163 -2.49 -8.85 7.61
N VAL A 164 -2.07 -9.63 6.61
CA VAL A 164 -2.90 -9.92 5.43
C VAL A 164 -4.22 -10.61 5.83
N GLY A 165 -4.21 -11.43 6.89
CA GLY A 165 -5.43 -11.99 7.46
C GLY A 165 -6.40 -10.93 8.01
N SER A 166 -5.88 -9.92 8.72
CA SER A 166 -6.68 -8.78 9.19
C SER A 166 -7.20 -7.96 8.00
N ASN A 167 -6.39 -7.74 6.98
CA ASN A 167 -6.80 -7.08 5.74
C ASN A 167 -7.95 -7.82 5.01
N GLN A 168 -8.03 -9.15 5.11
CA GLN A 168 -9.17 -9.91 4.58
C GLN A 168 -10.46 -9.66 5.37
N ARG A 169 -10.37 -9.38 6.68
CA ARG A 169 -11.53 -9.12 7.55
C ARG A 169 -11.91 -7.65 7.65
N LEU A 170 -11.01 -6.74 7.31
CA LEU A 170 -11.17 -5.30 7.52
C LEU A 170 -11.14 -4.54 6.20
N ARG A 171 -11.83 -3.41 6.17
CA ARG A 171 -11.61 -2.34 5.20
C ARG A 171 -11.04 -1.14 5.93
N HIS A 172 -10.24 -0.36 5.22
CA HIS A 172 -9.67 0.88 5.71
C HIS A 172 -9.82 2.03 4.71
N LYS A 173 -9.74 3.24 5.23
CA LYS A 173 -9.64 4.47 4.44
C LYS A 173 -8.89 5.54 5.21
N ILE A 174 -8.16 6.38 4.47
CA ILE A 174 -7.54 7.58 5.02
C ILE A 174 -8.50 8.75 4.88
N VAL A 175 -8.73 9.49 5.97
CA VAL A 175 -9.63 10.65 6.03
C VAL A 175 -8.88 11.85 6.59
N LEU A 176 -9.09 13.03 6.00
CA LEU A 176 -8.69 14.33 6.53
C LEU A 176 -9.75 14.81 7.53
N ALA A 177 -9.42 14.84 8.82
CA ALA A 177 -10.33 15.08 9.93
C ALA A 177 -10.94 16.49 9.92
N MET A 178 -10.21 17.52 9.47
CA MET A 178 -10.63 18.94 9.52
C MET A 178 -10.20 19.72 8.25
N PRO A 179 -10.85 19.50 7.09
CA PRO A 179 -10.44 20.08 5.80
C PRO A 179 -10.48 21.61 5.71
N GLY A 180 -11.16 22.31 6.65
CA GLY A 180 -11.39 23.76 6.60
C GLY A 180 -10.56 24.63 7.56
N GLN A 181 -9.75 24.04 8.43
CA GLN A 181 -9.02 24.79 9.49
C GLN A 181 -7.49 24.64 9.43
N ALA A 182 -6.97 23.66 8.69
CA ALA A 182 -5.54 23.41 8.61
C ALA A 182 -4.90 24.14 7.42
N ALA A 183 -3.77 24.83 7.66
CA ALA A 183 -2.87 25.23 6.60
C ALA A 183 -2.52 24.01 5.72
N ASN A 184 -2.31 24.23 4.42
CA ASN A 184 -1.99 23.12 3.51
C ASN A 184 -0.67 22.46 3.95
N ASN A 185 -0.75 21.20 4.39
CA ASN A 185 0.40 20.43 4.86
C ASN A 185 0.39 19.09 4.12
N GLN A 186 1.42 18.84 3.33
CA GLN A 186 1.50 17.61 2.57
C GLN A 186 1.75 16.43 3.51
N TRP A 187 0.91 15.41 3.36
CA TRP A 187 1.12 14.11 3.95
C TRP A 187 1.86 13.20 2.96
N LEU A 188 2.78 12.39 3.46
CA LEU A 188 3.42 11.33 2.70
C LEU A 188 3.21 10.01 3.44
N GLY A 189 2.74 9.00 2.72
CA GLY A 189 2.60 7.65 3.24
C GLY A 189 3.39 6.65 2.42
N VAL A 190 3.94 5.64 3.09
CA VAL A 190 4.55 4.48 2.42
C VAL A 190 3.86 3.22 2.93
N THR A 191 3.18 2.51 2.02
CA THR A 191 2.53 1.23 2.31
C THR A 191 3.43 0.10 1.87
N PHE A 192 4.13 -0.52 2.81
CA PHE A 192 4.98 -1.68 2.59
C PHE A 192 4.19 -2.98 2.62
N ARG A 193 4.57 -3.90 1.73
CA ARG A 193 3.93 -5.21 1.55
C ARG A 193 4.96 -6.26 1.17
N THR A 194 4.56 -7.52 1.30
CA THR A 194 5.32 -8.65 0.75
C THR A 194 4.50 -9.34 -0.33
N SER A 195 5.00 -9.30 -1.55
CA SER A 195 4.45 -10.06 -2.67
C SER A 195 4.96 -11.50 -2.67
N LYS A 196 4.08 -12.43 -2.99
CA LYS A 196 4.39 -13.83 -3.34
C LYS A 196 4.52 -14.05 -4.85
N THR A 197 4.11 -13.07 -5.67
CA THR A 197 4.14 -13.17 -7.13
C THR A 197 5.34 -12.41 -7.67
N PHE A 198 6.22 -13.11 -8.37
CA PHE A 198 7.42 -12.51 -8.99
C PHE A 198 7.33 -12.64 -10.50
N VAL A 199 7.45 -11.51 -11.21
CA VAL A 199 7.55 -11.51 -12.67
C VAL A 199 9.01 -11.46 -13.11
N ARG A 200 9.31 -12.11 -14.23
CA ARG A 200 10.62 -12.00 -14.90
C ARG A 200 10.44 -11.35 -16.25
N PHE A 201 11.37 -10.46 -16.59
CA PHE A 201 11.39 -9.78 -17.87
C PHE A 201 12.38 -10.48 -18.80
N HIS A 202 11.86 -11.05 -19.89
CA HIS A 202 12.68 -11.54 -21.01
C HIS A 202 11.96 -11.26 -22.32
N ASP A 203 12.72 -11.03 -23.38
CA ASP A 203 12.22 -10.68 -24.72
C ASP A 203 11.25 -9.47 -24.71
N GLY A 204 11.48 -8.52 -23.80
CA GLY A 204 10.64 -7.32 -23.64
C GLY A 204 9.27 -7.58 -23.01
N HIS A 205 9.05 -8.74 -22.38
CA HIS A 205 7.76 -9.13 -21.81
C HIS A 205 7.89 -9.61 -20.36
N ALA A 206 6.89 -9.26 -19.53
CA ALA A 206 6.74 -9.77 -18.18
C ALA A 206 6.13 -11.18 -18.20
N HIS A 207 6.77 -12.12 -17.51
CA HIS A 207 6.31 -13.50 -17.40
C HIS A 207 6.09 -13.86 -15.93
N LEU A 208 4.94 -14.47 -15.65
CA LEU A 208 4.56 -14.99 -14.35
C LEU A 208 5.41 -16.22 -13.98
N PRO A 209 5.45 -16.63 -12.69
CA PRO A 209 6.25 -17.78 -12.25
C PRO A 209 5.96 -19.08 -13.00
N GLN A 210 4.74 -19.26 -13.49
CA GLN A 210 4.30 -20.43 -14.26
C GLN A 210 4.70 -20.37 -15.74
N GLY A 211 5.40 -19.31 -16.18
CA GLY A 211 5.84 -19.08 -17.55
C GLY A 211 4.82 -18.37 -18.45
N ALA A 212 3.57 -18.22 -18.00
CA ALA A 212 2.56 -17.45 -18.74
C ALA A 212 2.96 -15.96 -18.81
N ARG A 213 2.81 -15.35 -19.98
CA ARG A 213 3.02 -13.91 -20.14
C ARG A 213 1.93 -13.13 -19.39
N LEU A 214 2.34 -12.12 -18.62
CA LEU A 214 1.42 -11.13 -18.05
C LEU A 214 1.00 -10.15 -19.14
N MET A 215 -0.30 -9.96 -19.31
CA MET A 215 -0.86 -9.12 -20.37
C MET A 215 -1.64 -7.92 -19.84
N SER A 216 -1.77 -6.88 -20.66
CA SER A 216 -2.74 -5.82 -20.40
C SER A 216 -4.15 -6.40 -20.54
N ALA A 217 -5.01 -6.11 -19.58
CA ALA A 217 -6.38 -6.58 -19.56
C ALA A 217 -7.21 -5.94 -20.68
N ASP A 218 -7.93 -6.76 -21.44
CA ASP A 218 -8.97 -6.28 -22.35
C ASP A 218 -10.20 -5.76 -21.59
N ASP A 219 -11.23 -5.29 -22.30
CA ASP A 219 -12.42 -4.70 -21.67
C ASP A 219 -13.25 -5.70 -20.86
N GLU A 220 -13.24 -6.98 -21.20
CA GLU A 220 -13.92 -8.02 -20.43
C GLU A 220 -13.13 -8.33 -19.15
N GLN A 221 -11.83 -8.57 -19.29
CA GLN A 221 -10.90 -8.82 -18.18
C GLN A 221 -10.83 -7.64 -17.20
N ARG A 222 -10.88 -6.40 -17.69
CA ARG A 222 -10.96 -5.20 -16.84
C ARG A 222 -12.24 -5.20 -16.00
N ARG A 223 -13.38 -5.56 -16.59
CA ARG A 223 -14.66 -5.65 -15.87
C ARG A 223 -14.62 -6.75 -14.82
N GLU A 224 -14.10 -7.92 -15.18
CA GLU A 224 -13.87 -9.03 -14.25
C GLU A 224 -12.97 -8.60 -13.08
N PHE A 225 -11.83 -7.96 -13.35
CA PHE A 225 -10.91 -7.48 -12.30
C PHE A 225 -11.59 -6.58 -11.27
N TYR A 226 -12.42 -5.64 -11.73
CA TYR A 226 -13.19 -4.78 -10.81
C TYR A 226 -14.30 -5.54 -10.07
N GLN A 227 -14.90 -6.57 -10.67
CA GLN A 227 -15.86 -7.43 -9.98
C GLN A 227 -15.19 -8.24 -8.88
N LEU A 228 -14.04 -8.87 -9.16
CA LEU A 228 -13.23 -9.59 -8.17
C LEU A 228 -12.83 -8.67 -7.03
N ARG A 229 -12.39 -7.44 -7.34
CA ARG A 229 -12.09 -6.43 -6.33
C ARG A 229 -13.28 -6.07 -5.44
N ARG A 230 -14.48 -5.97 -6.01
CA ARG A 230 -15.71 -5.71 -5.24
C ARG A 230 -16.05 -6.86 -4.31
N ARG A 231 -15.83 -8.10 -4.76
CA ARG A 231 -16.00 -9.31 -3.95
C ARG A 231 -15.02 -9.33 -2.79
N GLU A 232 -13.74 -9.12 -3.05
CA GLU A 232 -12.71 -9.02 -2.00
C GLU A 232 -13.07 -7.98 -0.93
N ASN A 233 -13.57 -6.81 -1.33
CA ASN A 233 -13.96 -5.76 -0.37
C ASN A 233 -15.19 -6.13 0.50
N LYS A 234 -15.96 -7.16 0.14
CA LYS A 234 -17.18 -7.58 0.85
C LYS A 234 -17.02 -8.89 1.61
N GLU A 235 -16.34 -9.84 1.01
CA GLU A 235 -16.17 -11.21 1.48
C GLU A 235 -14.92 -11.30 2.38
N THR A 236 -14.99 -12.07 3.47
CA THR A 236 -13.88 -12.25 4.43
C THR A 236 -12.95 -13.40 4.08
N ASP A 237 -13.41 -14.30 3.22
CA ASP A 237 -12.77 -15.55 2.79
C ASP A 237 -12.53 -15.58 1.27
N PHE A 238 -12.52 -14.41 0.62
CA PHE A 238 -12.35 -14.30 -0.83
C PHE A 238 -10.98 -14.80 -1.28
N ILE A 239 -10.99 -15.70 -2.26
CA ILE A 239 -9.80 -16.21 -2.92
C ILE A 239 -9.84 -15.78 -4.39
N TYR A 240 -8.75 -15.15 -4.83
CA TYR A 240 -8.61 -14.79 -6.24
C TYR A 240 -8.41 -16.02 -7.13
N PRO A 241 -9.03 -16.06 -8.31
CA PRO A 241 -8.60 -16.98 -9.36
C PRO A 241 -7.19 -16.59 -9.85
N VAL A 242 -6.53 -17.52 -10.56
CA VAL A 242 -5.27 -17.21 -11.24
C VAL A 242 -5.55 -16.24 -12.38
N LEU A 243 -4.95 -15.05 -12.32
CA LEU A 243 -5.07 -14.04 -13.35
C LEU A 243 -3.74 -13.86 -14.11
N THR A 244 -3.79 -13.94 -15.44
CA THR A 244 -2.65 -13.70 -16.34
C THR A 244 -2.64 -12.28 -16.91
N TYR A 245 -3.45 -11.38 -16.36
CA TYR A 245 -3.58 -10.01 -16.82
C TYR A 245 -3.47 -8.99 -15.68
N THR A 246 -3.26 -7.73 -16.06
CA THR A 246 -3.23 -6.56 -15.19
C THR A 246 -3.90 -5.36 -15.88
N ILE A 247 -4.40 -4.42 -15.09
CA ILE A 247 -4.98 -3.16 -15.58
C ILE A 247 -3.97 -1.98 -15.52
N SER A 248 -2.79 -2.21 -14.95
CA SER A 248 -1.74 -1.21 -14.73
C SER A 248 -0.61 -1.43 -15.73
N GLU A 249 -0.24 -0.41 -16.50
CA GLU A 249 0.84 -0.52 -17.49
C GLU A 249 2.21 -0.67 -16.82
N SER A 250 2.36 -0.08 -15.63
CA SER A 250 3.55 -0.20 -14.78
C SER A 250 4.00 -1.66 -14.57
N ASP A 251 3.04 -2.57 -14.40
CA ASP A 251 3.29 -3.99 -14.12
C ASP A 251 3.92 -4.73 -15.31
N LEU A 252 3.82 -4.16 -16.51
CA LEU A 252 4.32 -4.71 -17.76
C LEU A 252 5.69 -4.15 -18.15
N MET A 253 6.25 -3.24 -17.35
CA MET A 253 7.50 -2.56 -17.61
C MET A 253 8.61 -3.01 -16.65
N PRO A 254 9.85 -3.22 -17.12
CA PRO A 254 10.97 -3.49 -16.24
C PRO A 254 11.16 -2.36 -15.22
N PRO A 255 11.54 -2.67 -13.97
CA PRO A 255 11.72 -1.66 -12.94
C PRO A 255 12.90 -0.73 -13.26
N VAL A 256 12.79 0.53 -12.84
CA VAL A 256 13.81 1.57 -13.10
C VAL A 256 14.42 2.08 -11.81
N ARG A 257 15.66 2.59 -11.88
CA ARG A 257 16.26 3.38 -10.80
C ARG A 257 15.88 4.85 -11.02
N PRO A 258 15.16 5.48 -10.07
CA PRO A 258 14.68 6.85 -10.25
C PRO A 258 15.79 7.90 -10.19
#